data_AF-A0A0D2P9H1-F1
#
_entry.id   AF-A0A0D2P9H1-F1
#
_cell.length_a   1.000
_cell.length_b   1.000
_cell.length_c   1.000
_cell.angle_alpha   90.00
_cell.angle_beta   90.00
_cell.angle_gamma   90.00
#
_symmetry.space_group_name_H-M   'P 1'
#
loop_
_entity.id
_entity.type
_entity.pdbx_description
1 polymer ?
#
loop_
_entity_poly.entity_id
_entity_poly.type
_entity_poly.pdbx_seq_one_letter_code
_entity_poly.pdbx_strand_id
1 'polypeptide(L)'
;MSSEYRTLTFHQSEASEELCLTWVISNDTEICYCIEARSDAVLLRRKGTLADKQPVTTFHCAMPLTIAFGGGKPVPPQHLLVTHSRTLKVLYNGTAQYQWCTVTDGQLSWYELLNPLDDRTPFARLRVARDGGAAMGLALELSVDIWLHSVMCDGIVAAVVLMCKMNDPWLECAGIRLP
;
A
#
# COMPACT_ATOMS: atom_id res chain seq x y z
N MET A 1 17.77 8.83 19.00
CA MET A 1 16.37 8.61 19.39
C MET A 1 15.86 7.48 18.53
N SER A 2 15.18 6.49 19.09
CA SER A 2 14.56 5.40 18.33
C SER A 2 13.34 5.97 17.64
N SER A 3 13.29 5.99 16.32
CA SER A 3 12.07 6.39 15.59
C SER A 3 10.97 5.39 15.88
N GLU A 4 9.80 5.88 16.29
CA GLU A 4 8.62 5.04 16.50
C GLU A 4 7.86 4.89 15.18
N TYR A 5 7.38 3.67 14.92
CA TYR A 5 6.60 3.36 13.74
C TYR A 5 5.24 2.80 14.17
N ARG A 6 4.20 3.23 13.45
CA ARG A 6 2.90 2.57 13.45
C ARG A 6 2.92 1.48 12.40
N THR A 7 2.68 0.24 12.79
CA THR A 7 2.71 -0.91 11.87
C THR A 7 1.31 -1.18 11.35
N LEU A 8 1.18 -1.30 10.03
CA LEU A 8 -0.03 -1.72 9.34
C LEU A 8 0.17 -3.13 8.78
N THR A 9 -0.61 -4.09 9.24
CA THR A 9 -0.61 -5.49 8.77
C THR A 9 -1.80 -5.75 7.86
N PHE A 10 -1.59 -6.57 6.84
CA PHE A 10 -2.62 -6.88 5.84
C PHE A 10 -3.14 -8.30 6.07
N HIS A 11 -4.42 -8.42 6.41
CA HIS A 11 -5.09 -9.68 6.69
C HIS A 11 -6.17 -9.96 5.65
N GLN A 12 -5.89 -10.91 4.77
CA GLN A 12 -6.82 -11.33 3.72
C GLN A 12 -7.85 -12.33 4.29
N SER A 13 -9.14 -12.12 4.00
CA SER A 13 -10.19 -13.11 4.29
C SER A 13 -10.12 -14.25 3.28
N GLU A 14 -10.85 -15.35 3.56
CA GLU A 14 -11.16 -16.33 2.51
C GLU A 14 -11.81 -15.61 1.32
N ALA A 15 -11.24 -15.80 0.14
CA ALA A 15 -11.72 -15.20 -1.09
C ALA A 15 -12.83 -16.05 -1.69
N SER A 16 -13.95 -15.45 -2.06
CA SER A 16 -14.89 -16.06 -3.01
C SER A 16 -14.49 -15.67 -4.45
N GLU A 17 -15.05 -16.35 -5.45
CA GLU A 17 -14.81 -16.00 -6.87
C GLU A 17 -15.22 -14.55 -7.20
N GLU A 18 -16.15 -13.98 -6.44
CA GLU A 18 -16.73 -12.66 -6.71
C GLU A 18 -16.16 -11.55 -5.81
N LEU A 19 -15.64 -11.91 -4.63
CA LEU A 19 -15.25 -10.95 -3.61
C LEU A 19 -14.08 -11.46 -2.78
N CYS A 20 -13.06 -10.63 -2.66
CA CYS A 20 -11.99 -10.81 -1.70
C CYS A 20 -11.85 -9.56 -0.82
N LEU A 21 -11.87 -9.76 0.50
CA LEU A 21 -11.66 -8.69 1.47
C LEU A 21 -10.26 -8.79 2.08
N THR A 22 -9.57 -7.66 2.20
CA THR A 22 -8.34 -7.54 2.96
C THR A 22 -8.46 -6.41 3.97
N TRP A 23 -8.26 -6.73 5.24
CA TRP A 23 -8.28 -5.78 6.34
C TRP A 23 -6.87 -5.27 6.59
N VAL A 24 -6.74 -3.95 6.72
CA VAL A 24 -5.47 -3.32 7.13
C VAL A 24 -5.59 -2.94 8.59
N ILE A 25 -4.80 -3.60 9.43
CA ILE A 25 -4.86 -3.50 10.89
C ILE A 25 -3.65 -2.72 11.39
N SER A 26 -3.90 -1.63 12.12
CA SER A 26 -2.88 -0.83 12.79
C SER A 26 -2.53 -1.45 14.14
N ASN A 27 -1.24 -1.66 14.37
CA ASN A 27 -0.65 -2.22 15.58
C ASN A 27 -1.43 -3.45 16.09
N ASP A 28 -1.91 -4.29 15.16
CA ASP A 28 -2.71 -5.49 15.41
C ASP A 28 -3.97 -5.31 16.28
N THR A 29 -4.46 -4.08 16.43
CA THR A 29 -5.54 -3.72 17.37
C THR A 29 -6.70 -2.99 16.71
N GLU A 30 -6.42 -2.17 15.68
CA GLU A 30 -7.44 -1.34 15.04
C GLU A 30 -7.46 -1.55 13.53
N ILE A 31 -8.59 -1.98 12.97
CA ILE A 31 -8.78 -1.97 11.51
C ILE A 31 -8.83 -0.52 11.05
N CYS A 32 -7.89 -0.07 10.23
CA CYS A 32 -7.86 1.28 9.67
C CYS A 32 -8.40 1.36 8.24
N TYR A 33 -8.23 0.28 7.47
CA TYR A 33 -8.74 0.20 6.10
C TYR A 33 -9.39 -1.15 5.80
N CYS A 34 -10.31 -1.13 4.83
CA CYS A 34 -10.86 -2.29 4.16
C CYS A 34 -10.53 -2.17 2.67
N ILE A 35 -9.90 -3.20 2.13
CA ILE A 35 -9.66 -3.37 0.70
C ILE A 35 -10.66 -4.40 0.21
N GLU A 36 -11.50 -3.99 -0.72
CA GLU A 36 -12.56 -4.81 -1.30
C GLU A 36 -12.23 -5.05 -2.77
N ALA A 37 -11.78 -6.25 -3.11
CA ALA A 37 -11.45 -6.64 -4.47
C ALA A 37 -12.62 -7.42 -5.09
N ARG A 38 -13.11 -6.90 -6.21
CA ARG A 38 -14.18 -7.45 -7.06
C ARG A 38 -13.60 -7.79 -8.43
N SER A 39 -14.38 -8.49 -9.26
CA SER A 39 -13.97 -8.86 -10.62
C SER A 39 -13.60 -7.67 -11.52
N ASP A 40 -14.24 -6.52 -11.33
CA ASP A 40 -14.07 -5.32 -12.16
C ASP A 40 -13.31 -4.17 -11.48
N ALA A 41 -13.17 -4.20 -10.15
CA ALA A 41 -12.51 -3.13 -9.40
C ALA A 41 -11.96 -3.58 -8.04
N VAL A 42 -10.95 -2.86 -7.55
CA VAL A 42 -10.49 -2.90 -6.16
C VAL A 42 -10.85 -1.58 -5.48
N LEU A 43 -11.47 -1.63 -4.31
CA LEU A 43 -11.91 -0.45 -3.56
C LEU A 43 -11.13 -0.38 -2.25
N LEU A 44 -10.42 0.71 -2.01
CA LEU A 44 -9.78 1.03 -0.72
C LEU A 44 -10.68 1.96 0.06
N ARG A 45 -11.12 1.54 1.26
CA ARG A 45 -11.98 2.29 2.16
C ARG A 45 -11.26 2.48 3.50
N ARG A 46 -11.32 3.68 4.09
CA ARG A 46 -10.94 3.88 5.50
C ARG A 46 -12.01 3.27 6.41
N LYS A 47 -11.75 2.94 7.67
CA LYS A 47 -12.79 2.61 8.66
C LYS A 47 -13.26 3.88 9.40
N GLY A 48 -14.57 4.08 9.60
CA GLY A 48 -15.14 5.21 10.35
C GLY A 48 -16.56 5.63 9.93
N THR A 49 -17.21 6.54 10.65
CA THR A 49 -18.64 6.93 10.49
C THR A 49 -19.02 7.58 9.14
N LEU A 50 -18.03 8.00 8.34
CA LEU A 50 -18.20 8.51 6.97
C LEU A 50 -17.72 7.53 5.89
N ALA A 51 -17.09 6.42 6.29
CA ALA A 51 -16.46 5.44 5.41
C ALA A 51 -17.43 4.59 4.59
N ASP A 52 -18.70 4.55 5.01
CA ASP A 52 -19.68 3.63 4.44
C ASP A 52 -20.30 4.13 3.12
N LYS A 53 -19.90 5.32 2.61
CA LYS A 53 -20.50 5.88 1.39
C LYS A 53 -19.57 5.89 0.16
N GLN A 54 -18.28 6.16 0.29
CA GLN A 54 -17.37 6.21 -0.86
C GLN A 54 -15.96 5.67 -0.55
N PRO A 55 -15.34 4.96 -1.51
CA PRO A 55 -13.96 4.55 -1.40
C PRO A 55 -13.00 5.75 -1.44
N VAL A 56 -11.93 5.66 -0.65
CA VAL A 56 -10.80 6.59 -0.68
C VAL A 56 -10.10 6.49 -2.04
N THR A 57 -9.93 5.26 -2.53
CA THR A 57 -9.35 4.97 -3.84
C THR A 57 -10.08 3.81 -4.49
N THR A 58 -10.34 3.90 -5.79
CA THR A 58 -10.88 2.82 -6.63
C THR A 58 -9.89 2.51 -7.74
N PHE A 59 -9.56 1.24 -7.92
CA PHE A 59 -8.72 0.73 -9.01
C PHE A 59 -9.63 -0.07 -9.94
N HIS A 60 -9.90 0.42 -11.15
CA HIS A 60 -10.70 -0.32 -12.13
C HIS A 60 -9.80 -1.29 -12.89
N CYS A 61 -10.18 -2.57 -12.91
CA CYS A 61 -9.44 -3.69 -13.49
C CYS A 61 -9.50 -3.76 -15.04
N ALA A 62 -10.03 -2.72 -15.71
CA ALA A 62 -9.98 -2.59 -17.16
C ALA A 62 -8.52 -2.42 -17.64
N MET A 63 -8.24 -2.70 -18.91
CA MET A 63 -6.94 -2.41 -19.53
C MET A 63 -7.06 -1.17 -20.43
N PRO A 64 -6.31 -0.08 -20.17
CA PRO A 64 -5.33 0.10 -19.09
C PRO A 64 -6.01 0.22 -17.72
N LEU A 65 -5.33 -0.25 -16.66
CA LEU A 65 -5.81 -0.07 -15.27
C LEU A 65 -6.06 1.43 -15.05
N THR A 66 -7.09 1.82 -14.29
CA THR A 66 -7.36 3.23 -13.95
C THR A 66 -7.63 3.40 -12.46
N ILE A 67 -7.25 4.55 -11.89
CA ILE A 67 -7.34 4.81 -10.44
C ILE A 67 -8.15 6.09 -10.21
N ALA A 68 -9.16 6.05 -9.34
CA ALA A 68 -9.94 7.23 -8.94
C ALA A 68 -9.82 7.48 -7.43
N PHE A 69 -9.66 8.73 -7.00
CA PHE A 69 -9.60 9.14 -5.59
C PHE A 69 -10.88 9.86 -5.15
N GLY A 70 -11.41 9.51 -3.97
CA GLY A 70 -12.54 10.22 -3.34
C GLY A 70 -13.76 10.42 -4.24
N GLY A 71 -14.08 9.44 -5.10
CA GLY A 71 -15.17 9.53 -6.08
C GLY A 71 -14.93 10.48 -7.27
N GLY A 72 -13.69 10.98 -7.44
CA GLY A 72 -13.30 11.95 -8.46
C GLY A 72 -13.06 11.37 -9.87
N LYS A 73 -12.39 12.16 -10.73
CA LYS A 73 -12.07 11.76 -12.11
C LYS A 73 -11.01 10.65 -12.14
N PRO A 74 -11.14 9.65 -13.04
CA PRO A 74 -10.11 8.64 -13.23
C PRO A 74 -8.76 9.25 -13.58
N VAL A 75 -7.71 8.76 -12.94
CA VAL A 75 -6.31 9.08 -13.20
C VAL A 75 -5.59 7.78 -13.60
N PRO A 76 -4.77 7.79 -14.66
CA PRO A 76 -4.01 6.60 -15.04
C PRO A 76 -3.01 6.18 -13.93
N PRO A 77 -2.78 4.87 -13.68
CA PRO A 77 -1.96 4.31 -12.61
C PRO A 77 -0.52 4.79 -12.61
N GLN A 78 0.00 5.07 -13.81
CA GLN A 78 1.32 5.69 -14.02
C GLN A 78 1.47 7.08 -13.36
N HIS A 79 0.37 7.68 -12.89
CA HIS A 79 0.39 8.91 -12.09
C HIS A 79 0.35 8.64 -10.58
N LEU A 80 0.13 7.41 -10.11
CA LEU A 80 0.28 7.06 -8.70
C LEU A 80 1.65 6.42 -8.45
N LEU A 81 2.05 5.50 -9.33
CA LEU A 81 3.35 4.85 -9.31
C LEU A 81 4.02 5.04 -10.67
N VAL A 82 5.05 5.90 -10.75
CA VAL A 82 5.55 6.42 -12.02
C VAL A 82 6.61 5.51 -12.68
N THR A 83 7.10 4.47 -12.00
CA THR A 83 8.13 3.58 -12.58
C THR A 83 8.00 2.13 -12.13
N HIS A 84 8.14 1.20 -13.09
CA HIS A 84 8.13 -0.26 -12.88
C HIS A 84 9.54 -0.87 -12.85
N SER A 85 10.55 -0.14 -12.36
CA SER A 85 11.89 -0.75 -12.25
C SER A 85 11.92 -1.75 -11.10
N ARG A 86 12.86 -2.71 -11.13
CA ARG A 86 13.04 -3.70 -10.07
C ARG A 86 13.65 -3.12 -8.79
N THR A 87 14.20 -1.91 -8.84
CA THR A 87 15.02 -1.33 -7.75
C THR A 87 14.55 0.04 -7.30
N LEU A 88 13.61 0.66 -8.02
CA LEU A 88 13.11 2.00 -7.72
C LEU A 88 11.64 2.11 -8.14
N LYS A 89 10.78 2.43 -7.18
CA LYS A 89 9.39 2.82 -7.43
C LYS A 89 9.20 4.26 -6.99
N VAL A 90 8.51 5.04 -7.80
CA VAL A 90 8.19 6.44 -7.46
C VAL A 90 6.71 6.55 -7.15
N LEU A 91 6.35 6.96 -5.94
CA LEU A 91 5.01 7.37 -5.57
C LEU A 91 4.80 8.83 -5.98
N TYR A 92 3.81 9.11 -6.82
CA TYR A 92 3.37 10.47 -7.13
C TYR A 92 2.00 10.74 -6.52
N ASN A 93 1.87 11.85 -5.79
CA ASN A 93 0.61 12.24 -5.16
C ASN A 93 -0.07 13.43 -5.85
N GLY A 94 0.32 13.74 -7.09
CA GLY A 94 -0.20 14.89 -7.84
C GLY A 94 0.64 16.16 -7.71
N THR A 95 1.44 16.30 -6.64
CA THR A 95 2.24 17.51 -6.36
C THR A 95 3.70 17.21 -6.04
N ALA A 96 3.99 16.01 -5.55
CA ALA A 96 5.32 15.58 -5.15
C ALA A 96 5.59 14.15 -5.61
N GLN A 97 6.88 13.86 -5.84
CA GLN A 97 7.41 12.54 -6.13
C GLN A 97 8.18 12.04 -4.92
N TYR A 98 7.89 10.83 -4.49
CA TYR A 98 8.55 10.14 -3.39
C TYR A 98 9.15 8.84 -3.91
N GLN A 99 10.35 8.51 -3.46
CA GLN A 99 11.07 7.34 -3.93
C GLN A 99 11.01 6.23 -2.89
N TRP A 100 10.59 5.05 -3.33
CA TRP A 100 10.82 3.82 -2.62
C TRP A 100 12.18 3.25 -3.02
N CYS A 101 13.03 3.00 -2.03
CA CYS A 101 14.35 2.42 -2.21
C CYS A 101 14.40 1.01 -1.60
N THR A 102 14.98 0.05 -2.31
CA THR A 102 15.26 -1.28 -1.75
C THR A 102 16.42 -1.19 -0.76
N VAL A 103 16.17 -1.64 0.47
CA VAL A 103 17.18 -1.80 1.52
C VAL A 103 17.29 -3.28 1.84
N THR A 104 18.52 -3.80 1.86
CA THR A 104 18.81 -5.20 2.18
C THR A 104 19.93 -5.26 3.21
N ASP A 105 19.76 -6.10 4.23
CA ASP A 105 20.81 -6.43 5.20
C ASP A 105 21.43 -7.83 4.95
N GLY A 106 21.08 -8.46 3.83
CA GLY A 106 21.50 -9.81 3.47
C GLY A 106 20.57 -10.92 3.93
N GLN A 107 19.65 -10.67 4.87
CA GLN A 107 18.62 -11.63 5.30
C GLN A 107 17.20 -11.15 5.01
N LEU A 108 16.96 -9.85 5.11
CA LEU A 108 15.68 -9.22 4.88
C LEU A 108 15.81 -8.16 3.79
N SER A 109 14.77 -8.03 2.97
CA SER A 109 14.62 -6.92 2.05
C SER A 109 13.38 -6.14 2.45
N TRP A 110 13.55 -4.85 2.71
CA TRP A 110 12.46 -3.91 2.92
C TRP A 110 12.60 -2.74 1.96
N TYR A 111 11.52 -2.00 1.80
CA TYR A 111 11.46 -0.84 0.91
C TYR A 111 11.17 0.40 1.74
N GLU A 112 11.93 1.47 1.57
CA GLU A 112 11.74 2.70 2.33
C GLU A 112 11.25 3.82 1.43
N LEU A 113 10.17 4.49 1.83
CA LEU A 113 9.73 5.73 1.24
C LEU A 113 10.48 6.88 1.92
N LEU A 114 11.48 7.43 1.24
CA LEU A 114 12.36 8.43 1.83
C LEU A 114 11.63 9.74 2.11
N ASN A 115 12.00 10.37 3.23
CA ASN A 115 11.57 11.73 3.55
C ASN A 115 12.57 12.73 2.94
N PRO A 116 12.16 13.59 1.99
CA PRO A 116 13.05 14.55 1.35
C PRO A 116 13.55 15.64 2.30
N LEU A 117 12.99 15.75 3.50
CA LEU A 117 13.39 16.70 4.53
C LEU A 117 14.30 16.08 5.61
N ASP A 118 14.37 14.75 5.69
CA ASP A 118 15.23 14.02 6.63
C ASP A 118 15.57 12.62 6.09
N ASP A 119 16.79 12.46 5.60
CA ASP A 119 17.29 11.20 5.06
C ASP A 119 17.46 10.09 6.11
N ARG A 120 17.37 10.43 7.41
CA ARG A 120 17.47 9.44 8.50
C ARG A 120 16.15 8.79 8.86
N THR A 121 15.04 9.47 8.58
CA THR A 121 13.70 9.03 9.01
C THR A 121 12.79 8.90 7.80
N PRO A 122 12.65 7.70 7.21
CA PRO A 122 11.73 7.49 6.10
C PRO A 122 10.28 7.71 6.53
N PHE A 123 9.43 8.18 5.62
CA PHE A 123 7.99 8.30 5.85
C PHE A 123 7.33 6.94 6.12
N ALA A 124 7.77 5.94 5.37
CA ALA A 124 7.23 4.60 5.46
C ALA A 124 8.31 3.54 5.18
N ARG A 125 8.15 2.36 5.78
CA ARG A 125 8.90 1.15 5.44
C ARG A 125 7.93 0.04 5.11
N LEU A 126 8.13 -0.62 3.98
CA LEU A 126 7.38 -1.78 3.55
C LEU A 126 8.24 -3.02 3.72
N ARG A 127 7.83 -3.90 4.61
CA ARG A 127 8.52 -5.15 4.93
C ARG A 127 7.73 -6.32 4.36
N VAL A 128 8.43 -7.14 3.59
CA VAL A 128 7.94 -8.44 3.15
C VAL A 128 8.69 -9.47 3.97
N ALA A 129 8.00 -10.14 4.90
CA ALA A 129 8.67 -11.17 5.70
C ALA A 129 9.11 -12.33 4.77
N ARG A 130 10.23 -12.96 5.09
CA ARG A 130 10.71 -14.18 4.43
C ARG A 130 11.00 -15.19 5.52
N ASP A 131 10.21 -16.26 5.59
CA ASP A 131 10.52 -17.37 6.48
C ASP A 131 10.29 -18.67 5.75
N GLY A 132 11.34 -19.48 5.68
CA GLY A 132 11.32 -20.94 5.51
C GLY A 132 10.49 -21.59 4.38
N GLY A 133 9.87 -20.85 3.46
CA GLY A 133 9.05 -21.40 2.36
C GLY A 133 7.52 -21.39 2.58
N ALA A 134 6.99 -20.67 3.58
CA ALA A 134 5.54 -20.45 3.74
C ALA A 134 5.15 -19.02 3.31
N ALA A 135 3.90 -18.82 2.87
CA ALA A 135 3.40 -17.51 2.45
C ALA A 135 3.47 -16.52 3.63
N MET A 136 4.16 -15.39 3.40
CA MET A 136 4.51 -14.41 4.42
C MET A 136 3.63 -13.17 4.30
N GLY A 137 3.28 -12.55 5.43
CA GLY A 137 2.47 -11.33 5.44
C GLY A 137 3.23 -10.08 4.97
N LEU A 138 2.46 -9.05 4.63
CA LEU A 138 2.96 -7.71 4.35
C LEU A 138 2.82 -6.83 5.60
N ALA A 139 3.88 -6.11 5.95
CA ALA A 139 3.85 -5.10 7.01
C ALA A 139 4.29 -3.75 6.46
N LEU A 140 3.48 -2.72 6.65
CA LEU A 140 3.76 -1.33 6.29
C LEU A 140 3.92 -0.51 7.57
N GLU A 141 5.13 -0.11 7.87
CA GLU A 141 5.48 0.76 8.99
C GLU A 141 5.39 2.22 8.54
N LEU A 142 4.57 3.03 9.20
CA LEU A 142 4.47 4.48 8.97
C LEU A 142 5.16 5.21 10.12
N SER A 143 6.05 6.15 9.82
CA SER A 143 6.72 6.93 10.86
C SER A 143 5.69 7.76 11.64
N VAL A 144 5.75 7.71 12.97
CA VAL A 144 4.90 8.55 13.84
C VAL A 144 5.55 9.89 14.18
N ASP A 145 6.88 9.96 14.05
CA ASP A 145 7.67 11.18 14.26
C ASP A 145 7.34 12.25 13.21
N ILE A 146 6.86 11.79 12.05
CA ILE A 146 6.44 12.64 10.95
C ILE A 146 4.92 12.71 10.95
N TRP A 147 4.38 13.92 11.08
CA TRP A 147 2.95 14.18 10.94
C TRP A 147 2.53 14.05 9.48
N LEU A 148 2.33 12.80 9.03
CA LEU A 148 1.81 12.51 7.71
C LEU A 148 0.35 12.97 7.61
N HIS A 149 0.07 13.86 6.67
CA HIS A 149 -1.31 14.20 6.33
C HIS A 149 -2.09 12.94 5.92
N SER A 150 -3.37 12.87 6.28
CA SER A 150 -4.20 11.68 6.04
C SER A 150 -4.22 11.24 4.57
N VAL A 151 -4.19 12.19 3.64
CA VAL A 151 -4.13 11.96 2.18
C VAL A 151 -2.83 11.27 1.76
N MET A 152 -1.71 11.59 2.42
CA MET A 152 -0.43 10.94 2.16
C MET A 152 -0.45 9.49 2.64
N CYS A 153 -1.01 9.24 3.84
CA CYS A 153 -1.23 7.87 4.32
C CYS A 153 -2.10 7.07 3.35
N ASP A 154 -3.21 7.66 2.88
CA ASP A 154 -4.09 7.04 1.89
C ASP A 154 -3.34 6.70 0.60
N GLY A 155 -2.50 7.63 0.10
CA GLY A 155 -1.69 7.43 -1.09
C GLY A 155 -0.63 6.33 -0.94
N ILE A 156 0.01 6.23 0.23
CA ILE A 156 0.98 5.17 0.54
C ILE A 156 0.28 3.81 0.56
N VAL A 157 -0.85 3.68 1.25
CA VAL A 157 -1.63 2.44 1.29
C VAL A 157 -2.15 2.09 -0.11
N ALA A 158 -2.66 3.06 -0.87
CA ALA A 158 -3.13 2.87 -2.24
C ALA A 158 -2.01 2.38 -3.17
N ALA A 159 -0.78 2.89 -3.03
CA ALA A 159 0.36 2.41 -3.81
C ALA A 159 0.72 0.96 -3.48
N VAL A 160 0.63 0.56 -2.21
CA VAL A 160 0.81 -0.84 -1.80
C VAL A 160 -0.27 -1.74 -2.42
N VAL A 161 -1.54 -1.33 -2.38
CA VAL A 161 -2.65 -2.06 -3.03
C VAL A 161 -2.43 -2.18 -4.54
N LEU A 162 -1.97 -1.11 -5.19
CA LEU A 162 -1.62 -1.12 -6.61
C LEU A 162 -0.49 -2.11 -6.91
N MET A 163 0.57 -2.12 -6.10
CA MET A 163 1.67 -3.08 -6.25
C MET A 163 1.16 -4.54 -6.11
N CYS A 164 0.27 -4.81 -5.16
CA CYS A 164 -0.37 -6.13 -5.04
C CYS A 164 -1.16 -6.48 -6.30
N LYS A 165 -2.03 -5.57 -6.77
CA LYS A 165 -2.88 -5.80 -7.96
C LYS A 165 -2.07 -6.02 -9.24
N MET A 166 -0.94 -5.33 -9.38
CA MET A 166 -0.06 -5.47 -10.54
C MET A 166 0.86 -6.68 -10.45
N ASN A 167 0.74 -7.51 -9.41
CA ASN A 167 1.68 -8.60 -9.10
C ASN A 167 3.13 -8.09 -9.13
N ASP A 168 3.38 -6.95 -8.48
CA ASP A 168 4.70 -6.32 -8.52
C ASP A 168 5.74 -7.26 -7.92
N PRO A 169 6.89 -7.48 -8.58
CA PRO A 169 7.95 -8.37 -8.09
C PRO A 169 8.43 -8.04 -6.67
N TRP A 170 8.24 -6.79 -6.21
CA TRP A 170 8.57 -6.42 -4.84
C TRP A 170 7.78 -7.19 -3.78
N LEU A 171 6.58 -7.65 -4.13
CA LEU A 171 5.61 -8.29 -3.24
C LEU A 171 5.39 -9.77 -3.56
N GLU A 172 6.21 -10.38 -4.42
CA GLU A 172 6.04 -11.77 -4.89
C GLU A 172 5.92 -12.78 -3.73
N CYS A 173 6.60 -12.53 -2.60
CA CYS A 173 6.56 -13.40 -1.42
C CYS A 173 5.46 -13.06 -0.40
N ALA A 174 4.73 -11.95 -0.59
CA ALA A 174 3.83 -11.39 0.43
C ALA A 174 2.45 -12.09 0.50
N GLY A 175 2.17 -13.07 -0.37
CA GLY A 175 0.95 -13.88 -0.31
C GLY A 175 -0.38 -13.15 -0.57
N ILE A 176 -0.41 -11.82 -0.62
CA ILE A 176 -1.61 -11.02 -0.88
C ILE A 176 -1.98 -11.13 -2.35
N ARG A 177 -3.10 -11.77 -2.64
CA ARG A 177 -3.63 -11.90 -4.00
C ARG A 177 -4.89 -11.07 -4.14
N LEU A 178 -4.81 -10.03 -4.95
CA LEU A 178 -6.00 -9.29 -5.37
C LEU A 178 -6.40 -9.83 -6.75
N PRO A 179 -7.62 -10.37 -6.94
CA PRO A 179 -8.11 -10.81 -8.26
C PRO A 179 -8.04 -9.66 -9.26
#